data_AF-A0A7K9LLY8-F1
#
_entry.id   AF-A0A7K9LLY8-F1
#
_cell.length_a   1.000
_cell.length_b   1.000
_cell.length_c   1.000
_cell.angle_alpha   90.00
_cell.angle_beta   90.00
_cell.angle_gamma   90.00
#
_symmetry.space_group_name_H-M   'P 1'
#
loop_
_entity.id
_entity.type
_entity.pdbx_description
1 polymer ?
#
loop_
_entity_poly.entity_id
_entity_poly.type
_entity_poly.pdbx_seq_one_letter_code
_entity_poly.pdbx_strand_id
1 'polypeptide(L)' 'YIAIISLEQCQHYKDDFNAEYEEYRNLHSQIDRINKNFRQFLEQWKSLIPGSEAYQVKKDKTVKAVLHHSSAL' A
#
# COMPACT_ATOMS: atom_id res chain seq x y z
N TYR A 1 9.67 23.22 9.14
CA TYR A 1 9.69 22.97 10.60
C TYR A 1 11.09 23.22 11.14
N ILE A 2 11.23 24.07 12.17
CA ILE A 2 12.47 24.33 12.91
C ILE A 2 12.34 23.80 14.35
N ALA A 3 13.39 23.92 15.17
CA ALA A 3 13.31 23.55 16.58
C ALA A 3 12.20 24.33 17.30
N ILE A 4 11.42 23.62 18.11
CA ILE A 4 10.31 24.20 18.88
C ILE A 4 10.89 25.03 20.03
N ILE A 5 10.50 26.30 20.09
CA ILE A 5 10.93 27.23 21.15
C ILE A 5 9.76 27.81 21.97
N SER A 6 8.52 27.53 21.57
CA SER A 6 7.32 28.00 22.30
C SER A 6 6.18 26.97 22.24
N LEU A 7 5.27 27.07 23.22
CA LEU A 7 4.05 26.25 23.27
C LEU A 7 3.12 26.56 22.08
N GLU A 8 3.04 27.82 21.67
CA GLU A 8 2.24 28.25 20.51
C GLU A 8 2.75 27.59 19.23
N GLN A 9 4.07 27.60 19.00
CA GLN A 9 4.68 26.93 17.85
C GLN A 9 4.47 25.41 17.89
N CYS A 10 4.56 24.80 19.08
CA CYS A 10 4.27 23.38 19.28
C CYS A 10 2.83 23.03 18.89
N GLN A 11 1.87 23.87 19.32
CA GLN A 11 0.46 23.69 19.02
C GLN A 11 0.19 23.86 17.52
N HIS A 12 0.76 24.88 16.88
CA HIS A 12 0.66 25.07 15.42
C HIS A 12 1.20 23.86 14.66
N TYR A 13 2.37 23.32 15.04
CA TYR A 13 2.93 22.14 14.38
C TYR A 13 2.05 20.90 14.56
N LYS A 14 1.42 20.76 15.72
CA LYS A 14 0.46 19.68 15.97
C LYS A 14 -0.77 19.82 15.08
N ASP A 15 -1.30 21.02 14.94
CA ASP A 15 -2.49 21.27 14.13
C ASP A 15 -2.21 21.09 12.64
N ASP A 16 -1.08 21.63 12.14
CA ASP A 16 -0.61 21.41 10.77
C ASP A 16 -0.41 19.92 10.47
N PHE A 17 0.24 19.18 11.38
CA PHE A 17 0.43 17.74 11.21
C PHE A 17 -0.90 16.98 11.17
N ASN A 18 -1.82 17.33 12.06
CA ASN A 18 -3.11 16.66 12.16
C ASN A 18 -4.04 16.98 10.99
N ALA A 19 -3.86 18.13 10.32
CA ALA A 19 -4.69 18.56 9.19
C ALA A 19 -4.73 17.53 8.05
N GLU A 20 -3.62 16.83 7.81
CA GLU A 20 -3.50 15.81 6.74
C GLU A 20 -3.28 14.39 7.29
N TYR A 21 -3.24 14.23 8.61
CA TYR A 21 -2.88 12.95 9.22
C TYR A 21 -3.88 11.83 8.90
N GLU A 22 -5.17 12.15 8.78
CA GLU A 22 -6.20 11.19 8.39
C GLU A 22 -5.99 10.68 6.96
N GLU A 23 -5.69 11.58 6.02
CA GLU A 23 -5.39 11.22 4.63
C GLU A 23 -4.13 10.35 4.53
N TYR A 24 -3.06 10.75 5.23
CA TYR A 24 -1.83 9.95 5.34
C TYR A 24 -2.14 8.53 5.85
N ARG A 25 -2.94 8.41 6.93
CA ARG A 25 -3.32 7.11 7.51
C ARG A 25 -4.10 6.24 6.53
N ASN A 26 -5.00 6.85 5.76
CA ASN A 26 -5.80 6.16 4.76
C ASN A 26 -4.93 5.66 3.60
N LEU A 27 -4.03 6.50 3.08
CA LEU A 27 -3.07 6.12 2.04
C LEU A 27 -2.12 5.02 2.52
N HIS A 28 -1.58 5.16 3.73
CA HIS A 28 -0.67 4.18 4.32
C HIS A 28 -1.35 2.81 4.50
N SER A 29 -2.60 2.79 4.97
CA SER A 29 -3.41 1.58 5.11
C SER A 29 -3.65 0.88 3.75
N GLN A 30 -3.89 1.66 2.70
CA GLN A 30 -4.05 1.13 1.34
C GLN A 30 -2.75 0.48 0.83
N ILE A 31 -1.61 1.14 1.01
CA ILE A 31 -0.29 0.62 0.64
C ILE A 31 0.00 -0.68 1.40
N ASP A 32 -0.26 -0.71 2.71
CA ASP A 32 -0.09 -1.92 3.54
C ASP A 32 -0.96 -3.08 3.06
N ARG A 33 -2.22 -2.81 2.69
CA ARG A 33 -3.12 -3.83 2.15
C ARG A 33 -2.58 -4.40 0.84
N ILE A 34 -2.13 -3.54 -0.07
CA ILE A 34 -1.55 -3.95 -1.35
C ILE A 34 -0.28 -4.81 -1.11
N ASN A 35 0.62 -4.36 -0.25
CA ASN A 35 1.86 -5.07 0.08
C ASN A 35 1.60 -6.46 0.68
N LYS A 36 0.61 -6.59 1.58
CA LYS A 36 0.21 -7.89 2.15
C LYS A 36 -0.32 -8.84 1.08
N ASN A 37 -1.19 -8.34 0.19
CA ASN A 37 -1.73 -9.13 -0.91
C ASN A 37 -0.62 -9.61 -1.86
N PHE A 38 0.33 -8.75 -2.21
CA PHE A 38 1.47 -9.12 -3.04
C PHE A 38 2.38 -10.15 -2.37
N ARG A 39 2.65 -10.02 -1.07
CA ARG A 39 3.45 -11.00 -0.33
C ARG A 39 2.80 -12.38 -0.33
N GLN A 40 1.51 -12.45 0.03
CA GLN A 40 0.75 -13.71 0.01
C GLN A 40 0.71 -14.32 -1.39
N PHE A 41 0.53 -13.47 -2.42
CA PHE A 41 0.56 -13.91 -3.80
C PHE A 41 1.92 -14.52 -4.17
N LEU A 42 3.04 -13.88 -3.82
CA LEU A 42 4.39 -14.37 -4.08
C LEU A 42 4.68 -15.70 -3.37
N GLU A 43 4.24 -15.85 -2.13
CA GLU A 43 4.35 -17.11 -1.39
C GLU A 43 3.59 -18.24 -2.09
N GLN A 44 2.35 -17.97 -2.49
CA GLN A 44 1.54 -18.93 -3.23
C GLN A 44 2.08 -19.20 -4.64
N TRP A 45 2.76 -18.25 -5.27
CA TRP A 45 3.39 -18.45 -6.58
C TRP A 45 4.61 -19.37 -6.46
N LYS A 46 5.44 -19.17 -5.44
CA LYS A 46 6.61 -20.01 -5.16
C LYS A 46 6.24 -21.45 -4.84
N SER A 47 5.04 -21.70 -4.30
CA SER A 47 4.57 -23.07 -4.01
C SER A 47 3.93 -23.78 -5.21
N LEU A 48 3.68 -23.08 -6.33
CA LEU A 48 3.10 -23.67 -7.53
C LEU A 48 4.17 -24.32 -8.41
N ILE A 49 3.87 -25.52 -8.90
CA ILE A 49 4.71 -26.23 -9.87
C ILE A 49 4.61 -25.51 -11.23
N PRO A 50 5.73 -25.02 -11.79
CA PRO A 50 5.73 -24.39 -13.11
C PRO A 50 5.15 -25.32 -14.18
N GLY A 51 4.22 -24.80 -14.99
CA GLY A 51 3.56 -25.57 -16.07
C GLY A 51 2.26 -26.27 -15.67
N SER A 52 1.89 -26.27 -14.38
CA SER A 52 0.57 -26.74 -13.95
C SER A 52 -0.56 -25.81 -14.39
N GLU A 53 -1.78 -26.35 -14.54
CA GLU A 53 -2.98 -25.55 -14.84
C GLU A 53 -3.22 -24.47 -13.78
N ALA A 54 -2.97 -24.80 -12.50
CA ALA A 54 -3.04 -23.87 -11.39
C ALA A 54 -2.05 -22.70 -11.53
N TYR A 55 -0.86 -22.93 -12.07
CA TYR A 55 0.12 -21.89 -12.38
C TYR A 55 -0.37 -20.94 -13.48
N GLN A 56 -0.96 -21.45 -14.55
CA GLN A 56 -1.48 -20.63 -15.66
C GLN A 56 -2.68 -19.79 -15.24
N VAL A 57 -3.65 -20.38 -14.52
CA VAL A 57 -4.81 -19.64 -13.98
C VAL A 57 -4.36 -18.52 -13.03
N LYS A 58 -3.32 -18.77 -12.24
CA LYS A 58 -2.76 -17.77 -11.32
C LYS A 58 -2.07 -16.63 -12.07
N LYS A 59 -1.29 -16.95 -13.12
CA LYS A 59 -0.62 -15.97 -14.00
C LYS A 59 -1.62 -15.00 -14.61
N ASP A 60 -2.70 -15.51 -15.18
CA ASP A 60 -3.70 -14.68 -15.88
C ASP A 60 -4.47 -13.76 -14.92
N LYS A 61 -4.78 -14.23 -13.71
CA LYS A 61 -5.43 -13.40 -12.68
C LYS A 61 -4.53 -12.25 -12.23
N THR A 62 -3.23 -12.49 -12.09
CA THR A 62 -2.27 -11.46 -11.67
C THR A 62 -2.07 -10.39 -12.73
N VAL A 63 -1.94 -10.80 -14.00
CA VAL A 63 -1.85 -9.84 -15.11
C VAL A 63 -3.09 -8.93 -15.15
N LYS A 64 -4.29 -9.49 -14.98
CA LYS A 64 -5.52 -8.69 -14.92
C LYS A 64 -5.57 -7.74 -13.71
N ALA A 65 -5.13 -8.18 -12.53
CA ALA A 65 -5.14 -7.35 -11.33
C ALA A 65 -4.17 -6.15 -11.42
N VAL A 66 -2.98 -6.36 -11.98
CA VAL A 66 -1.97 -5.30 -12.20
C VAL A 66 -2.44 -4.30 -13.26
N LEU A 67 -3.06 -4.77 -14.35
CA LEU A 67 -3.63 -3.91 -15.37
C LEU A 67 -4.78 -3.05 -14.82
N HIS A 68 -5.66 -3.63 -13.98
CA HIS A 68 -6.75 -2.88 -13.37
C HIS A 68 -6.28 -1.82 -12.36
N HIS A 69 -5.20 -2.07 -11.60
CA HIS A 69 -4.63 -1.03 -10.72
C HIS A 69 -3.95 0.11 -11.50
N SER A 70 -3.41 -0.18 -12.70
CA SER A 70 -2.74 0.84 -13.53
C SER A 70 -3.73 1.74 -14.29
N SER A 71 -4.96 1.28 -14.55
CA SER A 71 -6.02 2.07 -15.20
C SER A 71 -6.86 2.91 -14.24
N ALA A 72 -6.65 2.78 -12.92
CA ALA A 72 -7.39 3.50 -11.89
C ALA A 72 -6.61 4.72 -11.32
N LEU A 73 -5.43 5.01 -11.88
CA LEU A 73 -4.64 6.23 -11.69
C LEU A 73 -4.71 7.06 -12.97
#